data_AF-A0A9P1N7V3-F1
#
_entry.id   AF-A0A9P1N7V3-F1
#
_cell.length_a   1.000
_cell.length_b   1.000
_cell.length_c   1.000
_cell.angle_alpha   90.00
_cell.angle_beta   90.00
_cell.angle_gamma   90.00
#
_symmetry.space_group_name_H-M   'P 1'
#
loop_
_entity.id
_entity.type
_entity.pdbx_description
1 polymer ?
#
loop_
_entity_poly.entity_id
_entity_poly.type
_entity_poly.pdbx_seq_one_letter_code
_entity_poly.pdbx_strand_id
1 'polypeptide(L)'
;MRTLILFTCFIHVIAQNSPDERSKNEIANIESHHHHHRKPHHQKTHRKKQPVCVNGKAVDGICQCELDFIGDHCEKKKHCESFRRFRNGSCPDCLKGFTGDFCEKIICDHGERKNHDTECLCHEPFSGIHCDQLETKKIYSYYNRKVFLLGPLGAISLIPMCLLYMGCEYFAKKRQVKRVGLMMEGQNINVKNQTLERLLKNL
;
A
#
# COMPACT_ATOMS: atom_id res chain seq x y z
N MET A 1 36.46 -2.19 22.73
CA MET A 1 35.27 -1.40 23.15
C MET A 1 35.09 -0.07 22.42
N ARG A 2 35.78 0.21 21.30
CA ARG A 2 35.55 1.44 20.49
C ARG A 2 34.80 1.21 19.17
N THR A 3 34.69 -0.05 18.71
CA THR A 3 33.99 -0.43 17.48
C THR A 3 32.49 -0.68 17.65
N LEU A 4 32.00 -0.86 18.89
CA LEU A 4 30.58 -1.09 19.15
C LEU A 4 29.75 0.21 19.15
N ILE A 5 30.39 1.37 19.37
CA ILE A 5 29.72 2.68 19.47
C ILE A 5 29.43 3.27 18.07
N LEU A 6 30.20 2.89 17.05
CA LEU A 6 29.98 3.36 15.68
C LEU A 6 28.77 2.67 15.00
N PHE A 7 28.46 1.43 15.39
CA PHE A 7 27.29 0.71 14.86
C PHE A 7 25.96 1.24 15.41
N THR A 8 25.94 1.75 16.65
CA THR A 8 24.72 2.35 17.24
C THR A 8 24.39 3.71 16.64
N CYS A 9 25.39 4.49 16.19
CA CYS A 9 25.15 5.77 15.51
C CYS A 9 24.56 5.60 14.10
N PHE A 10 24.97 4.57 13.34
CA PHE A 10 24.43 4.36 12.00
C PHE A 10 22.96 3.94 11.99
N ILE A 11 22.51 3.19 13.01
CA ILE A 11 21.10 2.80 13.16
C ILE A 11 20.23 4.03 13.52
N HIS A 12 20.74 4.99 14.31
CA HIS A 12 20.00 6.21 14.64
C HIS A 12 19.82 7.17 13.45
N VAL A 13 20.75 7.19 12.49
CA VAL A 13 20.63 8.05 11.30
C VAL A 13 19.60 7.51 10.29
N ILE A 14 19.40 6.20 10.21
CA ILE A 14 18.42 5.61 9.28
C ILE A 14 16.99 5.70 9.84
N ALA A 15 16.83 5.76 11.17
CA ALA A 15 15.52 5.88 11.82
C ALA A 15 14.88 7.29 11.77
N GLN A 16 15.58 8.30 11.23
CA GLN A 16 15.08 9.68 11.17
C GLN A 16 14.40 10.08 9.84
N ASN A 17 14.34 9.18 8.85
CA ASN A 17 13.71 9.47 7.55
C ASN A 17 12.36 8.76 7.35
N SER A 18 11.57 8.66 8.42
CA SER A 18 10.13 8.41 8.32
C SER A 18 9.40 9.73 8.57
N PRO A 19 8.84 10.39 7.55
CA PRO A 19 7.91 11.48 7.81
C PRO A 19 6.58 10.88 8.27
N ASP A 20 6.38 10.86 9.58
CA ASP A 20 5.07 10.58 10.19
C ASP A 20 4.39 11.89 10.59
N GLU A 21 3.12 11.98 10.20
CA GLU A 21 2.01 12.72 10.80
C GLU A 21 2.08 14.23 11.15
N ARG A 22 1.00 14.90 10.70
CA ARG A 22 0.16 15.85 11.47
C ARG A 22 0.43 17.34 11.30
N SER A 23 -0.44 17.98 10.53
CA SER A 23 -0.98 19.30 10.87
C SER A 23 -2.50 19.18 11.02
N LYS A 24 -2.96 19.16 12.27
CA LYS A 24 -4.30 19.58 12.68
C LYS A 24 -4.16 21.03 13.13
N ASN A 25 -5.08 21.89 12.66
CA ASN A 25 -5.70 23.00 13.38
C ASN A 25 -6.94 23.36 12.53
N GLU A 26 -8.19 23.06 12.93
CA GLU A 26 -9.04 23.80 13.89
C GLU A 26 -9.25 25.25 13.38
N ILE A 27 -10.43 25.83 13.14
CA ILE A 27 -11.72 25.91 13.87
C ILE A 27 -12.76 26.50 12.90
N ALA A 28 -14.04 26.10 13.01
CA ALA A 28 -15.19 27.00 13.15
C ALA A 28 -16.49 26.35 12.64
N ASN A 29 -17.26 25.87 13.61
CA ASN A 29 -18.69 25.68 13.52
C ASN A 29 -19.36 27.02 13.19
N ILE A 30 -20.01 27.13 12.03
CA ILE A 30 -21.05 28.14 11.77
C ILE A 30 -22.20 27.44 11.09
N GLU A 31 -23.18 27.10 11.92
CA GLU A 31 -24.57 26.87 11.55
C GLU A 31 -25.07 28.13 10.80
N SER A 32 -25.26 28.03 9.49
CA SER A 32 -25.87 29.09 8.68
C SER A 32 -27.07 28.52 7.93
N HIS A 33 -28.24 28.72 8.52
CA HIS A 33 -29.53 28.63 7.82
C HIS A 33 -29.58 29.71 6.73
N HIS A 34 -29.13 29.38 5.51
CA HIS A 34 -29.33 30.23 4.36
C HIS A 34 -30.77 30.12 3.84
N HIS A 35 -31.66 30.96 4.37
CA HIS A 35 -32.90 31.31 3.69
C HIS A 35 -32.57 32.15 2.45
N HIS A 36 -32.50 31.52 1.29
CA HIS A 36 -32.42 32.22 0.01
C HIS A 36 -33.78 32.82 -0.35
N HIS A 37 -33.99 34.10 -0.02
CA HIS A 37 -35.00 34.92 -0.70
C HIS A 37 -34.54 35.19 -2.14
N ARG A 38 -34.99 34.35 -3.08
CA ARG A 38 -34.88 34.64 -4.52
C ARG A 38 -35.94 35.67 -4.92
N LYS A 39 -35.48 36.85 -5.33
CA LYS A 39 -36.29 37.85 -6.04
C LYS A 39 -36.81 37.25 -7.37
N PRO A 40 -38.02 37.64 -7.84
CA PRO A 40 -38.59 37.12 -9.07
C PRO A 40 -37.85 37.73 -10.27
N HIS A 41 -36.98 36.94 -10.89
CA HIS A 41 -36.36 37.33 -12.15
C HIS A 41 -37.33 37.08 -13.30
N HIS A 42 -37.58 38.16 -14.04
CA HIS A 42 -38.36 38.25 -15.26
C HIS A 42 -38.10 37.06 -16.20
N GLN A 43 -39.19 36.35 -16.52
CA GLN A 43 -39.19 35.11 -17.27
C GLN A 43 -38.90 35.36 -18.76
N LYS A 44 -37.68 35.05 -19.20
CA LYS A 44 -37.42 34.71 -20.60
C LYS A 44 -37.67 33.21 -20.75
N THR A 45 -38.61 32.84 -21.61
CA THR A 45 -38.95 31.46 -21.96
C THR A 45 -37.82 30.80 -22.75
N HIS A 46 -36.69 30.55 -22.08
CA HIS A 46 -35.76 29.53 -22.55
C HIS A 46 -36.50 28.20 -22.48
N ARG A 47 -36.68 27.52 -23.61
CA ARG A 47 -37.02 26.10 -23.62
C ARG A 47 -36.02 25.42 -22.68
N LYS A 48 -36.47 25.00 -21.49
CA LYS A 48 -35.61 24.31 -20.52
C LYS A 48 -34.99 23.14 -21.25
N LYS A 49 -33.67 23.17 -21.45
CA LYS A 49 -32.96 21.96 -21.90
C LYS A 49 -33.25 20.89 -20.87
N GLN A 50 -33.82 19.78 -21.33
CA GLN A 50 -34.07 18.64 -20.46
C GLN A 50 -32.72 18.12 -19.93
N PRO A 51 -32.65 17.68 -18.66
CA PRO A 51 -31.43 17.09 -18.13
C PRO A 51 -31.08 15.80 -18.88
N VAL A 52 -29.79 15.50 -18.97
CA VAL A 52 -29.32 14.22 -19.49
C VAL A 52 -29.44 13.20 -18.37
N CYS A 53 -30.18 12.12 -18.62
CA CYS A 53 -30.36 11.00 -17.70
C CYS A 53 -29.67 9.77 -18.31
N VAL A 54 -28.78 9.12 -17.56
CA VAL A 54 -28.03 7.95 -18.04
C VAL A 54 -28.93 6.71 -18.07
N ASN A 55 -29.59 6.42 -16.94
CA ASN A 55 -30.48 5.26 -16.77
C ASN A 55 -31.85 5.70 -16.25
N GLY A 56 -32.57 6.47 -17.08
CA GLY A 56 -33.88 7.01 -16.72
C GLY A 56 -34.47 7.93 -17.79
N LYS A 57 -35.57 8.58 -17.43
CA LYS A 57 -36.29 9.51 -18.33
C LYS A 57 -36.35 10.89 -17.71
N ALA A 58 -36.17 11.93 -18.53
CA ALA A 58 -36.37 13.30 -18.09
C ALA A 58 -37.88 13.61 -18.00
N VAL A 59 -38.38 13.82 -16.79
CA VAL A 59 -39.79 14.17 -16.51
C VAL A 59 -39.79 15.47 -15.72
N ASP A 60 -40.51 16.48 -16.21
CA ASP A 60 -40.61 17.82 -15.58
C ASP A 60 -39.26 18.51 -15.29
N GLY A 61 -38.22 18.15 -16.04
CA GLY A 61 -36.88 18.71 -15.89
C GLY A 61 -36.04 18.07 -14.79
N ILE A 62 -36.46 16.92 -14.27
CA ILE A 62 -35.70 16.07 -13.33
C ILE A 62 -35.56 14.67 -13.95
N CYS A 63 -34.49 13.96 -13.63
CA CYS A 63 -34.33 12.56 -14.03
C CYS A 63 -35.14 11.63 -13.14
N GLN A 64 -36.08 10.90 -13.73
CA GLN A 64 -36.77 9.79 -13.09
C GLN A 64 -36.00 8.50 -13.40
N CYS A 65 -35.27 8.00 -12.41
CA CYS A 65 -34.40 6.83 -12.56
C CYS A 65 -35.17 5.51 -12.62
N GLU A 66 -34.57 4.55 -13.31
CA GLU A 66 -35.00 3.15 -13.24
C GLU A 66 -34.79 2.58 -11.83
N LEU A 67 -35.49 1.48 -11.50
CA LEU A 67 -35.57 0.94 -10.13
C LEU A 67 -34.19 0.68 -9.49
N ASP A 68 -33.22 0.23 -10.28
CA ASP A 68 -31.87 -0.15 -9.84
C ASP A 68 -30.84 0.98 -9.97
N PHE A 69 -31.26 2.21 -10.28
CA PHE A 69 -30.37 3.36 -10.43
C PHE A 69 -30.79 4.53 -9.55
N ILE A 70 -29.82 5.38 -9.21
CA ILE A 70 -30.00 6.59 -8.40
C ILE A 70 -28.95 7.65 -8.78
N GLY A 71 -29.09 8.86 -8.24
CA GLY A 71 -28.28 10.03 -8.57
C GLY A 71 -29.08 11.06 -9.37
N ASP A 72 -28.57 12.28 -9.44
CA ASP A 72 -29.24 13.39 -10.14
C ASP A 72 -29.40 13.11 -11.64
N HIS A 73 -28.52 12.28 -12.19
CA HIS A 73 -28.50 11.86 -13.58
C HIS A 73 -28.69 10.33 -13.74
N CYS A 74 -29.11 9.63 -12.68
CA CYS A 74 -29.26 8.17 -12.66
C CYS A 74 -27.97 7.42 -13.03
N GLU A 75 -26.83 7.97 -12.62
CA GLU A 75 -25.50 7.47 -12.94
C GLU A 75 -25.02 6.36 -11.99
N LYS A 76 -25.61 6.25 -10.79
CA LYS A 76 -25.20 5.27 -9.78
C LYS A 76 -26.11 4.05 -9.78
N LYS A 77 -25.52 2.87 -9.84
CA LYS A 77 -26.24 1.59 -9.75
C LYS A 77 -26.38 1.16 -8.29
N LYS A 78 -27.55 0.65 -7.92
CA LYS A 78 -27.83 0.07 -6.61
C LYS A 78 -27.32 -1.37 -6.55
N HIS A 79 -26.55 -1.70 -5.51
CA HIS A 79 -26.00 -3.04 -5.30
C HIS A 79 -26.61 -3.71 -4.07
N CYS A 80 -27.94 -3.80 -4.03
CA CYS A 80 -28.62 -4.49 -2.93
C CYS A 80 -28.43 -6.01 -3.02
N GLU A 81 -28.33 -6.68 -1.87
CA GLU A 81 -28.14 -8.14 -1.80
C GLU A 81 -29.37 -8.92 -2.26
N SER A 82 -30.57 -8.41 -1.96
CA SER A 82 -31.85 -9.00 -2.37
C SER A 82 -32.64 -8.07 -3.28
N PHE A 83 -33.70 -8.57 -3.92
CA PHE A 83 -34.66 -7.75 -4.67
C PHE A 83 -35.63 -6.95 -3.78
N ARG A 84 -35.60 -7.15 -2.46
CA ARG A 84 -36.46 -6.41 -1.54
C ARG A 84 -35.97 -4.96 -1.43
N ARG A 85 -36.92 -4.03 -1.30
CA ARG A 85 -36.66 -2.59 -1.11
C ARG A 85 -37.58 -2.07 -0.02
N PHE A 86 -37.09 -1.10 0.75
CA PHE A 86 -37.95 -0.34 1.66
C PHE A 86 -38.88 0.59 0.87
N ARG A 87 -39.87 1.20 1.55
CA ARG A 87 -40.87 2.08 0.91
C ARG A 87 -40.27 3.31 0.22
N ASN A 88 -39.14 3.79 0.72
CA ASN A 88 -38.34 4.88 0.14
C ASN A 88 -37.44 4.41 -1.03
N GLY A 89 -37.46 3.11 -1.37
CA GLY A 89 -36.62 2.51 -2.40
C GLY A 89 -35.20 2.15 -1.96
N SER A 90 -34.88 2.28 -0.67
CA SER A 90 -33.56 1.94 -0.11
C SER A 90 -33.39 0.43 0.06
N CYS A 91 -32.14 -0.03 0.11
CA CYS A 91 -31.83 -1.46 0.24
C CYS A 91 -31.95 -1.90 1.71
N PRO A 92 -32.45 -3.10 2.01
CA PRO A 92 -32.32 -3.70 3.34
C PRO A 92 -30.87 -4.05 3.67
N ASP A 93 -30.19 -4.70 2.73
CA ASP A 93 -28.81 -5.15 2.87
C ASP A 93 -28.05 -4.93 1.55
N CYS A 94 -26.75 -4.67 1.66
CA CYS A 94 -25.86 -4.43 0.53
C CYS A 94 -25.08 -5.68 0.15
N LEU A 95 -24.78 -5.82 -1.14
CA LEU A 95 -23.78 -6.77 -1.59
C LEU A 95 -22.43 -6.46 -0.93
N LYS A 96 -21.67 -7.52 -0.65
CA LYS A 96 -20.34 -7.39 -0.05
C LYS A 96 -19.47 -6.45 -0.90
N GLY A 97 -18.84 -5.47 -0.24
CA GLY A 97 -18.02 -4.46 -0.91
C GLY A 97 -18.78 -3.19 -1.34
N PHE A 98 -20.06 -3.05 -0.99
CA PHE A 98 -20.87 -1.85 -1.23
C PHE A 98 -21.48 -1.30 0.06
N THR A 99 -21.77 0.00 0.06
CA THR A 99 -22.34 0.73 1.19
C THR A 99 -23.22 1.91 0.74
N GLY A 100 -23.89 2.56 1.68
CA GLY A 100 -24.88 3.61 1.45
C GLY A 100 -26.31 3.10 1.61
N ASP A 101 -27.27 4.03 1.72
CA ASP A 101 -28.68 3.69 1.91
C ASP A 101 -29.25 2.88 0.74
N PHE A 102 -28.72 3.11 -0.47
CA PHE A 102 -29.10 2.41 -1.69
C PHE A 102 -27.99 1.50 -2.20
N CYS A 103 -26.98 1.20 -1.37
CA CYS A 103 -25.80 0.40 -1.73
C CYS A 103 -25.11 0.91 -3.01
N GLU A 104 -25.05 2.23 -3.16
CA GLU A 104 -24.58 2.90 -4.36
C GLU A 104 -23.09 3.24 -4.32
N LYS A 105 -22.45 3.13 -3.14
CA LYS A 105 -21.04 3.47 -2.93
C LYS A 105 -20.19 2.21 -2.83
N ILE A 106 -19.11 2.15 -3.60
CA ILE A 106 -18.13 1.07 -3.52
C ILE A 106 -17.23 1.25 -2.28
N ILE A 107 -16.85 0.14 -1.64
CA ILE A 107 -15.82 0.08 -0.60
C ILE A 107 -14.52 -0.36 -1.27
N CYS A 108 -13.44 0.38 -0.99
CA CYS A 108 -12.10 0.08 -1.47
C CYS A 108 -11.22 -0.26 -0.27
N ASP A 109 -10.58 -1.43 -0.25
CA ASP A 109 -9.73 -1.86 0.86
C ASP A 109 -8.37 -1.17 0.83
N HIS A 110 -7.72 -1.13 -0.35
CA HIS A 110 -6.39 -0.53 -0.55
C HIS A 110 -6.39 0.46 -1.72
N GLY A 111 -7.12 1.56 -1.56
CA GLY A 111 -7.19 2.61 -2.58
C GLY A 111 -8.20 3.70 -2.24
N GLU A 112 -8.49 4.52 -3.24
CA GLU A 112 -9.42 5.65 -3.10
C GLU A 112 -10.63 5.49 -4.03
N ARG A 113 -11.76 6.08 -3.66
CA ARG A 113 -12.97 6.08 -4.48
C ARG A 113 -12.89 7.12 -5.58
N LYS A 114 -13.39 6.78 -6.77
CA LYS A 114 -13.45 7.65 -7.96
C LYS A 114 -14.81 7.53 -8.63
N ASN A 115 -15.08 8.44 -9.59
CA ASN A 115 -16.28 8.43 -10.43
C ASN A 115 -17.58 8.38 -9.60
N HIS A 116 -17.77 9.37 -8.74
CA HIS A 116 -18.94 9.49 -7.86
C HIS A 116 -19.13 8.32 -6.87
N ASP A 117 -18.02 7.75 -6.39
CA ASP A 117 -17.97 6.61 -5.47
C ASP A 117 -18.42 5.27 -6.07
N THR A 118 -18.33 5.10 -7.39
CA THR A 118 -18.72 3.85 -8.06
C THR A 118 -17.53 2.94 -8.41
N GLU A 119 -16.32 3.49 -8.43
CA GLU A 119 -15.10 2.75 -8.81
C GLU A 119 -13.96 3.00 -7.82
N CYS A 120 -13.07 2.02 -7.67
CA CYS A 120 -11.87 2.13 -6.85
C CYS A 120 -10.62 2.39 -7.71
N LEU A 121 -9.82 3.36 -7.30
CA LEU A 121 -8.46 3.57 -7.77
C LEU A 121 -7.49 2.89 -6.80
N CYS A 122 -7.00 1.71 -7.18
CA CYS A 122 -6.14 0.91 -6.30
C CYS A 122 -4.71 1.45 -6.21
N HIS A 123 -4.13 1.36 -5.03
CA HIS A 123 -2.70 1.62 -4.83
C HIS A 123 -1.88 0.41 -5.29
N GLU A 124 -0.76 0.63 -5.99
CA GLU A 124 0.16 -0.47 -6.32
C GLU A 124 0.69 -1.12 -5.03
N PRO A 125 0.79 -2.46 -4.94
CA PRO A 125 0.55 -3.47 -5.98
C PRO A 125 -0.85 -4.11 -5.97
N PHE A 126 -1.81 -3.56 -5.24
CA PHE A 126 -3.16 -4.10 -5.09
C PHE A 126 -3.99 -3.93 -6.37
N SER A 127 -4.97 -4.82 -6.56
CA SER A 127 -5.85 -4.81 -7.72
C SER A 127 -7.21 -5.43 -7.40
N GLY A 128 -8.07 -5.57 -8.42
CA GLY A 128 -9.46 -6.01 -8.25
C GLY A 128 -10.42 -4.83 -8.17
N ILE A 129 -11.72 -5.13 -8.19
CA ILE A 129 -12.79 -4.12 -8.16
C ILE A 129 -12.79 -3.36 -6.82
N HIS A 130 -12.47 -4.05 -5.72
CA HIS A 130 -12.42 -3.50 -4.36
C HIS A 130 -10.99 -3.30 -3.84
N CYS A 131 -9.97 -3.45 -4.69
CA CYS A 131 -8.56 -3.36 -4.30
C CYS A 131 -8.12 -4.35 -3.21
N ASP A 132 -8.71 -5.53 -3.20
CA ASP A 132 -8.50 -6.62 -2.25
C ASP A 132 -7.61 -7.73 -2.81
N GLN A 133 -7.35 -7.74 -4.12
CA GLN A 133 -6.61 -8.80 -4.80
C GLN A 133 -5.12 -8.48 -4.86
N LEU A 134 -4.31 -9.42 -4.39
CA LEU A 134 -2.87 -9.33 -4.40
C LEU A 134 -2.28 -10.45 -5.28
N GLU A 135 -1.87 -10.11 -6.50
CA GLU A 135 -1.24 -11.07 -7.41
C GLU A 135 0.27 -11.14 -7.18
N THR A 136 0.77 -12.33 -6.90
CA THR A 136 2.21 -12.60 -6.68
C THR A 136 3.10 -12.03 -7.79
N LYS A 137 2.64 -12.10 -9.06
CA LYS A 137 3.37 -11.53 -10.21
C LYS A 137 3.50 -10.00 -10.10
N LYS A 138 2.43 -9.30 -9.70
CA LYS A 138 2.45 -7.84 -9.51
C LYS A 138 3.28 -7.44 -8.31
N ILE A 139 3.20 -8.19 -7.21
CA ILE A 139 4.06 -7.99 -6.03
C ILE A 139 5.52 -8.06 -6.45
N TYR A 140 5.94 -9.15 -7.10
CA TYR A 140 7.32 -9.32 -7.52
C TYR A 140 7.77 -8.25 -8.51
N SER A 141 6.93 -7.91 -9.48
CA SER A 141 7.24 -6.83 -10.43
C SER A 141 7.41 -5.48 -9.72
N TYR A 142 6.51 -5.13 -8.80
CA TYR A 142 6.55 -3.89 -8.03
C TYR A 142 7.80 -3.79 -7.16
N TYR A 143 8.09 -4.83 -6.38
CA TYR A 143 9.27 -4.83 -5.51
C TYR A 143 10.57 -4.91 -6.32
N ASN A 144 10.64 -5.67 -7.41
CA ASN A 144 11.81 -5.68 -8.27
C ASN A 144 12.07 -4.29 -8.89
N ARG A 145 11.02 -3.60 -9.35
CA ARG A 145 11.12 -2.20 -9.83
C ARG A 145 11.61 -1.27 -8.71
N LYS A 146 11.07 -1.40 -7.50
CA LYS A 146 11.42 -0.57 -6.35
C LYS A 146 12.83 -0.83 -5.83
N VAL A 147 13.28 -2.07 -5.82
CA VAL A 147 14.65 -2.48 -5.46
C VAL A 147 15.64 -1.98 -6.51
N PHE A 148 15.30 -2.07 -7.80
CA PHE A 148 16.11 -1.49 -8.86
C PHE A 148 16.22 0.04 -8.72
N LEU A 149 15.14 0.71 -8.30
CA LEU A 149 15.14 2.14 -8.00
C LEU A 149 15.99 2.50 -6.77
N LEU A 150 15.98 1.66 -5.74
CA LEU A 150 16.82 1.78 -4.54
C LEU A 150 18.31 1.53 -4.83
N GLY A 151 18.64 0.94 -5.98
CA GLY A 151 20.01 0.80 -6.47
C GLY A 151 20.91 -0.02 -5.53
N PRO A 152 22.22 0.29 -5.45
CA PRO A 152 23.19 -0.51 -4.68
C PRO A 152 22.95 -0.49 -3.16
N LEU A 153 22.07 0.37 -2.63
CA LEU A 153 21.76 0.42 -1.19
C LEU A 153 21.13 -0.89 -0.69
N GLY A 154 20.34 -1.58 -1.52
CA GLY A 154 19.82 -2.91 -1.21
C GLY A 154 20.94 -3.94 -1.07
N ALA A 155 21.92 -3.92 -1.97
CA ALA A 155 23.09 -4.80 -1.91
C ALA A 155 24.00 -4.45 -0.72
N ILE A 156 24.12 -3.16 -0.34
CA ILE A 156 24.90 -2.71 0.81
C ILE A 156 24.35 -3.28 2.12
N SER A 157 23.04 -3.51 2.24
CA SER A 157 22.44 -4.13 3.44
C SER A 157 22.87 -5.60 3.66
N LEU A 158 23.27 -6.30 2.59
CA LEU A 158 23.76 -7.69 2.66
C LEU A 158 25.25 -7.77 2.98
N ILE A 159 26.01 -6.67 2.76
CA ILE A 159 27.46 -6.63 3.00
C ILE A 159 27.82 -6.95 4.48
N PRO A 160 27.13 -6.40 5.50
CA PRO A 160 27.41 -6.75 6.90
C PRO A 160 27.23 -8.24 7.20
N MET A 161 26.17 -8.87 6.67
CA MET A 161 25.94 -10.30 6.86
C MET A 161 27.01 -11.14 6.16
N CYS A 162 27.40 -10.77 4.96
CA CYS A 162 28.50 -11.42 4.24
C CYS A 162 29.84 -11.29 4.96
N LEU A 163 30.16 -10.11 5.51
CA LEU A 163 31.40 -9.88 6.27
C LEU A 163 31.44 -10.69 7.57
N LEU A 164 30.31 -10.76 8.29
CA LEU A 164 30.19 -11.59 9.49
C LEU A 164 30.37 -13.08 9.14
N TYR A 165 29.72 -13.56 8.08
CA TYR A 165 29.84 -14.92 7.60
C TYR A 165 31.30 -15.29 7.25
N MET A 166 31.97 -14.44 6.46
CA MET A 166 33.39 -14.62 6.11
C MET A 166 34.30 -14.60 7.34
N GLY A 167 33.99 -13.74 8.32
CA GLY A 167 34.69 -13.72 9.61
C GLY A 167 34.54 -15.04 10.38
N CYS A 168 33.32 -15.57 10.45
CA CYS A 168 33.03 -16.86 11.10
C CYS A 168 33.81 -18.02 10.46
N GLU A 169 33.78 -18.12 9.13
CA GLU A 169 34.55 -19.09 8.33
C GLU A 169 36.05 -19.00 8.64
N TYR A 170 36.60 -17.78 8.63
CA TYR A 170 38.02 -17.55 8.90
C TYR A 170 38.41 -18.01 10.31
N PHE A 171 37.63 -17.66 11.33
CA PHE A 171 37.91 -18.08 12.70
C PHE A 171 37.73 -19.59 12.90
N ALA A 172 36.77 -20.23 12.22
CA ALA A 172 36.59 -21.67 12.25
C ALA A 172 37.81 -22.41 11.67
N LYS A 173 38.29 -21.98 10.49
CA LYS A 173 39.52 -22.53 9.87
C LYS A 173 40.74 -22.32 10.75
N LYS A 174 40.90 -21.13 11.35
CA LYS A 174 41.99 -20.85 12.29
C LYS A 174 42.00 -21.78 13.50
N ARG A 175 40.82 -22.09 14.07
CA ARG A 175 40.71 -23.06 15.18
C ARG A 175 41.05 -24.49 14.74
N GLN A 176 40.65 -24.88 13.53
CA GLN A 176 40.98 -26.19 12.97
C GLN A 176 42.49 -26.37 12.80
N VAL A 177 43.19 -25.38 12.23
CA VAL A 177 44.65 -25.40 12.07
C VAL A 177 45.35 -25.53 13.43
N LYS A 178 44.89 -24.78 14.45
CA LYS A 178 45.45 -24.86 15.80
C LYS A 178 45.30 -26.26 16.42
N ARG A 179 44.16 -26.93 16.22
CA ARG A 179 43.97 -28.31 16.71
C ARG A 179 44.90 -29.30 16.02
N VAL A 180 45.04 -29.20 14.69
CA VAL A 180 45.92 -30.09 13.91
C VAL A 180 47.39 -29.83 14.27
N GLY A 181 47.79 -28.56 14.45
CA GLY A 181 49.16 -28.21 14.87
C GLY A 181 49.55 -28.80 16.23
N LEU A 182 48.66 -28.71 17.22
CA LEU A 182 48.89 -29.32 18.54
C LEU A 182 48.97 -30.86 18.49
N MET A 183 48.22 -31.50 17.57
CA MET A 183 48.33 -32.96 17.36
C MET A 183 49.66 -33.36 16.71
N MET A 184 50.25 -32.50 15.88
CA MET A 184 51.54 -32.77 15.22
C MET A 184 52.75 -32.46 16.12
N GLU A 185 52.63 -31.47 17.01
CA GLU A 185 53.68 -31.13 17.98
C GLU A 185 53.94 -32.27 18.99
N GLY A 186 52.90 -33.05 19.32
CA GLY A 186 53.02 -34.27 20.12
C GLY A 186 53.80 -35.41 19.44
N GLN A 187 54.11 -35.31 18.14
CA GLN A 187 54.91 -36.30 17.40
C GLN A 187 56.39 -35.89 17.19
N ASN A 188 56.89 -34.87 17.90
CA ASN A 188 58.32 -34.44 17.86
C ASN A 188 58.86 -34.14 16.44
N ILE A 189 58.01 -33.70 15.52
CA ILE A 189 58.44 -33.17 14.22
C ILE A 189 58.23 -31.66 14.27
N ASN A 190 59.33 -30.91 14.37
CA ASN A 190 59.33 -29.44 14.37
C ASN A 190 58.98 -28.91 12.96
N VAL A 191 57.68 -28.90 12.63
CA VAL A 191 57.18 -28.38 11.35
C VAL A 191 56.96 -26.87 11.48
N LYS A 192 57.66 -26.09 10.66
CA LYS A 192 57.47 -24.63 10.56
C LYS A 192 56.01 -24.29 10.24
N ASN A 193 55.42 -23.39 11.03
CA ASN A 193 54.04 -22.91 10.88
C ASN A 193 53.68 -22.44 9.45
N GLN A 194 54.65 -21.91 8.70
CA GLN A 194 54.45 -21.46 7.31
C GLN A 194 54.14 -22.60 6.31
N THR A 195 54.64 -23.80 6.55
CA THR A 195 54.41 -24.95 5.66
C THR A 195 53.02 -25.53 5.88
N LEU A 196 52.55 -25.51 7.12
CA LEU A 196 51.21 -25.95 7.51
C LEU A 196 50.11 -25.05 6.93
N GLU A 197 50.32 -23.72 6.98
CA GLU A 197 49.40 -22.74 6.38
C GLU A 197 49.29 -22.88 4.85
N ARG A 198 50.36 -23.31 4.16
CA ARG A 198 50.32 -23.55 2.70
C ARG A 198 49.57 -24.83 2.34
N LEU A 199 49.75 -25.91 3.12
CA LEU A 199 49.06 -27.17 2.87
C LEU A 199 47.54 -27.05 3.06
N LEU A 200 47.10 -26.26 4.05
CA LEU A 200 45.68 -26.04 4.33
C LEU A 200 45.01 -25.00 3.43
N LYS A 201 45.78 -24.25 2.63
CA LYS A 201 45.26 -23.33 1.61
C LYS A 201 44.98 -23.98 0.26
N ASN A 202 45.58 -25.15 0.01
CA ASN A 202 45.49 -25.89 -1.25
C ASN A 202 44.53 -27.10 -1.16
N LEU A 203 43.74 -27.17 -0.09
CA LEU A 203 42.75 -28.20 0.23
C LEU A 203 41.37 -27.54 0.31
#